data_AF-A0A4S1WRQ6-F1
#
_entry.id   AF-A0A4S1WRQ6-F1
#
_cell.length_a   1.000
_cell.length_b   1.000
_cell.length_c   1.000
_cell.angle_alpha   90.00
_cell.angle_beta   90.00
_cell.angle_gamma   90.00
#
_symmetry.space_group_name_H-M   'P 1'
#
loop_
_entity.id
_entity.type
_entity.pdbx_description
1 polymer ?
#
loop_
_entity_poly.entity_id
_entity_poly.type
_entity_poly.pdbx_seq_one_letter_code
_entity_poly.pdbx_strand_id
1 'polypeptide(L)'
;MRKPEGSTIRWTIAIALALLASIVIMVAAARHDSEGIWGQTTAAWLQAVGSILAILIALSVANSEVRQAGADARLEKCEDARAAIALAHKTLELVADRLMVACDPSNEASHGMALREHRTNELIEALRQISVGDLPPEIVVPFSSIRSNLHAVNARITEIYESEEADGIPEERRRLRLGSGLIIYSHAVRDYADLCSLLRTQIDTAFAAFHEQPRLTAYVAMARAAASTGQDASDE
;
A
#
# COMPACT_ATOMS: atom_id res chain seq x y z
N MET A 1 -16.68 9.02 -15.57
CA MET A 1 -18.15 8.90 -15.52
C MET A 1 -18.52 7.48 -15.08
N ARG A 2 -18.82 7.27 -13.78
CA ARG A 2 -19.33 5.98 -13.30
C ARG A 2 -20.78 5.83 -13.78
N LYS A 3 -21.09 4.79 -14.58
CA LYS A 3 -22.49 4.44 -14.87
C LYS A 3 -23.17 4.15 -13.52
N PRO A 4 -24.37 4.68 -13.25
CA PRO A 4 -25.07 4.38 -12.01
C PRO A 4 -25.38 2.88 -11.96
N GLU A 5 -24.74 2.17 -11.04
CA GLU A 5 -24.88 0.73 -10.80
C GLU A 5 -26.33 0.33 -10.48
N GLY A 6 -27.15 1.28 -10.03
CA GLY A 6 -28.59 1.10 -9.87
C GLY A 6 -29.36 0.90 -11.17
N SER A 7 -28.83 1.29 -12.34
CA SER A 7 -29.55 1.12 -13.60
C SER A 7 -29.54 -0.33 -14.08
N THR A 8 -28.40 -1.03 -13.97
CA THR A 8 -28.28 -2.42 -14.41
C THR A 8 -29.12 -3.36 -13.56
N ILE A 9 -29.16 -3.15 -12.24
CA ILE A 9 -30.00 -3.94 -11.32
C ILE A 9 -31.49 -3.73 -11.60
N ARG A 10 -31.91 -2.51 -11.90
CA ARG A 10 -33.29 -2.20 -12.27
C ARG A 10 -33.70 -2.85 -13.59
N TRP A 11 -32.81 -2.86 -14.59
CA TRP A 11 -33.06 -3.53 -15.88
C TRP A 11 -33.14 -5.04 -15.73
N THR A 12 -32.26 -5.67 -14.95
CA THR A 12 -32.33 -7.12 -14.71
C THR A 12 -33.59 -7.53 -13.95
N ILE A 13 -34.01 -6.73 -12.95
CA ILE A 13 -35.26 -6.98 -12.21
C ILE A 13 -36.48 -6.82 -13.13
N ALA A 14 -36.51 -5.77 -13.97
CA ALA A 14 -37.60 -5.54 -14.91
C ALA A 14 -37.72 -6.67 -15.95
N ILE A 15 -36.59 -7.14 -16.50
CA ILE A 15 -36.56 -8.25 -17.45
C ILE A 15 -37.01 -9.56 -16.77
N ALA A 16 -36.54 -9.83 -15.55
CA ALA A 16 -36.96 -11.00 -14.78
C ALA A 16 -38.46 -10.99 -14.49
N LEU A 17 -39.02 -9.86 -14.04
CA LEU A 17 -40.45 -9.70 -13.79
C LEU A 17 -41.30 -9.85 -15.05
N ALA A 18 -40.86 -9.29 -16.19
CA ALA A 18 -41.55 -9.42 -17.47
C ALA A 18 -41.57 -10.89 -17.95
N LEU A 19 -40.46 -11.62 -17.79
CA LEU A 19 -40.39 -13.05 -18.10
C LEU A 19 -41.29 -13.87 -17.17
N LEU A 20 -41.27 -13.60 -15.87
CA LEU A 20 -42.12 -14.27 -14.88
C LEU A 20 -43.61 -14.04 -15.18
N ALA A 21 -43.99 -12.81 -15.53
CA ALA A 21 -45.35 -12.48 -15.95
C ALA A 21 -45.75 -13.24 -17.23
N SER A 22 -44.85 -13.34 -18.22
CA SER A 22 -45.10 -14.11 -19.45
C SER A 22 -45.29 -15.61 -19.19
N ILE A 23 -44.53 -16.18 -18.25
CA ILE A 23 -44.66 -17.57 -17.82
C ILE A 23 -46.00 -17.80 -17.11
N VAL A 24 -46.40 -16.90 -16.22
CA VAL A 24 -47.70 -16.98 -15.52
C VAL A 24 -48.86 -16.91 -16.50
N ILE A 25 -48.80 -16.01 -17.49
CA ILE A 25 -49.81 -15.90 -18.55
C ILE A 25 -49.86 -17.18 -19.39
N MET A 26 -48.71 -17.75 -19.77
CA MET A 26 -48.67 -19.01 -20.52
C MET A 26 -49.19 -20.21 -19.72
N VAL A 27 -48.87 -20.31 -18.43
CA VAL A 27 -49.37 -21.39 -17.55
C VAL A 27 -50.88 -21.24 -17.33
N ALA A 28 -51.38 -20.01 -17.19
CA ALA A 28 -52.81 -19.74 -17.10
C ALA A 28 -53.54 -20.11 -18.40
N ALA A 29 -52.97 -19.77 -19.56
CA ALA A 29 -53.49 -20.18 -20.86
C ALA A 29 -53.48 -21.70 -21.04
N ALA A 30 -52.37 -22.37 -20.68
CA ALA A 30 -52.24 -23.83 -20.77
C ALA A 30 -53.19 -24.59 -19.83
N ARG A 31 -53.49 -24.04 -18.64
CA ARG A 31 -54.49 -24.61 -17.72
C ARG A 31 -55.91 -24.46 -18.24
N HIS A 32 -56.19 -23.44 -19.04
CA HIS A 32 -57.49 -23.23 -19.66
C HIS A 32 -57.74 -24.19 -20.84
N ASP A 33 -56.68 -24.76 -21.42
CA ASP A 33 -56.69 -25.60 -22.62
C ASP A 33 -56.47 -27.10 -22.31
N SER A 34 -56.78 -27.55 -21.09
CA SER A 34 -56.40 -28.85 -20.51
C SER A 34 -56.93 -30.12 -21.21
N GLU A 35 -57.56 -30.01 -22.37
CA GLU A 35 -57.96 -31.16 -23.22
C GLU A 35 -57.22 -31.22 -24.57
N GLY A 36 -56.30 -30.30 -24.86
CA GLY A 36 -55.63 -30.20 -26.17
C GLY A 36 -54.28 -30.93 -26.31
N ILE A 37 -54.02 -31.45 -27.52
CA ILE A 37 -52.78 -32.13 -28.01
C ILE A 37 -51.48 -31.34 -27.75
N TRP A 38 -51.58 -30.05 -27.40
CA TRP A 38 -50.46 -29.13 -27.27
C TRP A 38 -49.74 -29.17 -25.91
N GLY A 39 -50.35 -29.71 -24.84
CA GLY A 39 -49.83 -29.61 -23.46
C GLY A 39 -48.41 -30.16 -23.25
N GLN A 40 -48.02 -31.21 -23.98
CA GLN A 40 -46.67 -31.78 -23.88
C GLN A 40 -45.62 -30.90 -24.56
N THR A 41 -45.99 -30.24 -25.67
CA THR A 41 -45.15 -29.30 -26.42
C THR A 41 -44.95 -28.00 -25.66
N THR A 42 -45.99 -27.48 -24.99
CA THR A 42 -45.90 -26.28 -24.15
C THR A 42 -45.03 -26.51 -22.92
N ALA A 43 -45.13 -27.69 -22.29
CA ALA A 43 -44.28 -28.04 -21.14
C ALA A 43 -42.79 -28.12 -21.51
N ALA A 44 -42.46 -28.75 -22.64
CA ALA A 44 -41.07 -28.83 -23.13
C ALA A 44 -40.49 -27.44 -23.45
N TRP A 45 -41.30 -26.56 -24.06
CA TRP A 45 -40.89 -25.19 -24.34
C TRP A 45 -40.68 -24.37 -23.07
N LEU A 46 -41.58 -24.49 -22.09
CA LEU A 46 -41.46 -23.81 -20.79
C LEU A 46 -40.19 -24.25 -20.04
N GLN A 47 -39.87 -25.54 -20.09
CA GLN A 47 -38.64 -26.09 -19.51
C GLN A 47 -37.40 -25.54 -20.22
N ALA A 48 -37.41 -25.43 -21.56
CA ALA A 48 -36.29 -24.85 -22.31
C ALA A 48 -36.05 -23.38 -21.94
N VAL A 49 -37.11 -22.57 -21.87
CA VAL A 49 -37.03 -21.15 -21.47
C VAL A 49 -36.57 -21.01 -20.02
N GLY A 50 -37.12 -21.81 -19.10
CA GLY A 50 -36.70 -21.83 -17.70
C GLY A 50 -35.22 -22.20 -17.53
N SER A 51 -34.73 -23.15 -18.34
CA SER A 51 -33.33 -23.58 -18.31
C SER A 51 -32.38 -22.47 -18.78
N ILE A 52 -32.73 -21.77 -19.86
CA ILE A 52 -31.95 -20.63 -20.36
C ILE A 52 -31.91 -19.51 -19.31
N LEU A 53 -33.04 -19.23 -18.66
CA LEU A 53 -33.11 -18.20 -17.63
C LEU A 53 -32.25 -18.55 -16.40
N ALA A 54 -32.30 -19.81 -15.96
CA ALA A 54 -31.47 -20.29 -14.85
C ALA A 54 -29.97 -20.15 -15.16
N ILE A 55 -29.54 -20.47 -16.38
CA ILE A 55 -28.16 -20.31 -16.84
C ILE A 55 -27.74 -18.83 -16.81
N LEU A 56 -28.58 -17.91 -17.30
CA LEU A 56 -28.28 -16.47 -17.31
C LEU A 56 -28.16 -15.90 -15.89
N ILE A 57 -29.03 -16.33 -14.97
CA ILE A 57 -28.95 -15.93 -13.56
C ILE A 57 -27.65 -16.46 -12.94
N ALA A 58 -27.32 -17.73 -13.15
CA ALA A 58 -26.09 -18.33 -12.63
C ALA A 58 -24.83 -17.62 -13.15
N LEU A 59 -24.77 -17.28 -14.44
CA LEU A 59 -23.68 -16.50 -15.04
C LEU A 59 -23.59 -15.08 -14.47
N SER A 60 -24.72 -14.42 -14.22
CA SER A 60 -24.74 -13.09 -13.61
C SER A 60 -24.23 -13.10 -12.17
N VAL A 61 -24.65 -14.09 -11.38
CA VAL A 61 -24.19 -14.28 -10.00
C VAL A 61 -22.69 -14.58 -9.96
N ALA A 62 -22.23 -15.54 -10.78
CA ALA A 62 -20.81 -15.86 -10.88
C ALA A 62 -19.96 -14.65 -11.29
N ASN A 63 -20.42 -13.84 -12.25
CA ASN A 63 -19.73 -12.62 -12.65
C ASN A 63 -19.72 -11.55 -11.53
N SER A 64 -20.79 -11.45 -10.74
CA SER A 64 -20.80 -10.53 -9.59
C SER A 64 -19.86 -10.98 -8.48
N GLU A 65 -19.78 -12.29 -8.21
CA GLU A 65 -18.86 -12.85 -7.22
C GLU A 65 -17.39 -12.67 -7.63
N VAL A 66 -17.05 -12.89 -8.90
CA VAL A 66 -15.69 -12.63 -9.42
C VAL A 66 -15.32 -11.15 -9.30
N ARG A 67 -16.29 -10.24 -9.53
CA ARG A 67 -16.06 -8.80 -9.38
C ARG A 67 -15.91 -8.40 -7.92
N GLN A 68 -16.70 -8.96 -7.01
CA GLN A 68 -16.59 -8.73 -5.57
C GLN A 68 -15.27 -9.27 -5.03
N ALA A 69 -14.92 -10.52 -5.34
CA ALA A 69 -13.63 -11.11 -4.97
C ALA A 69 -12.43 -10.28 -5.48
N GLY A 70 -12.53 -9.74 -6.70
CA GLY A 70 -11.53 -8.83 -7.24
C GLY A 70 -11.48 -7.45 -6.56
N ALA A 71 -12.61 -6.97 -6.04
CA ALA A 71 -12.68 -5.73 -5.27
C ALA A 71 -12.13 -5.91 -3.85
N ASP A 72 -12.50 -7.00 -3.19
CA ASP A 72 -12.05 -7.36 -1.84
C ASP A 72 -10.54 -7.60 -1.82
N ALA A 73 -10.00 -8.35 -2.79
CA ALA A 73 -8.56 -8.55 -2.94
C ALA A 73 -7.80 -7.23 -3.20
N ARG A 74 -8.42 -6.24 -3.86
CA ARG A 74 -7.81 -4.91 -4.03
C ARG A 74 -7.84 -4.11 -2.75
N LEU A 75 -8.89 -4.22 -1.93
CA LEU A 75 -8.99 -3.55 -0.64
C LEU A 75 -7.93 -4.09 0.32
N GLU A 76 -7.78 -5.41 0.40
CA GLU A 76 -6.76 -6.08 1.21
C GLU A 76 -5.35 -5.57 0.85
N LYS A 77 -4.99 -5.56 -0.45
CA LYS A 77 -3.71 -5.00 -0.91
C LYS A 77 -3.53 -3.52 -0.57
N CYS A 78 -4.61 -2.74 -0.56
CA CYS A 78 -4.55 -1.33 -0.14
C CYS A 78 -4.32 -1.19 1.36
N GLU A 79 -4.83 -2.10 2.19
CA GLU A 79 -4.61 -2.12 3.63
C GLU A 79 -3.17 -2.54 3.96
N ASP A 80 -2.64 -3.57 3.27
CA ASP A 80 -1.25 -3.97 3.38
C ASP A 80 -0.31 -2.83 2.98
N ALA A 81 -0.63 -2.13 1.89
CA ALA A 81 0.09 -0.94 1.49
C ALA A 81 0.10 0.12 2.60
N ARG A 82 -1.05 0.42 3.22
CA ARG A 82 -1.14 1.38 4.33
C ARG A 82 -0.25 0.99 5.50
N ALA A 83 -0.29 -0.28 5.89
CA ALA A 83 0.55 -0.81 6.97
C ALA A 83 2.04 -0.65 6.62
N ALA A 84 2.42 -0.99 5.39
CA ALA A 84 3.79 -0.86 4.90
C ALA A 84 4.29 0.59 4.92
N ILE A 85 3.46 1.54 4.48
CA ILE A 85 3.80 2.98 4.46
C ILE A 85 3.92 3.52 5.88
N ALA A 86 2.99 3.16 6.78
CA ALA A 86 3.06 3.57 8.17
C ALA A 86 4.32 3.03 8.87
N LEU A 87 4.71 1.79 8.57
CA LEU A 87 5.95 1.21 9.06
C LEU A 87 7.19 1.92 8.49
N ALA A 88 7.20 2.23 7.19
CA ALA A 88 8.28 2.95 6.54
C ALA A 88 8.46 4.35 7.14
N HIS A 89 7.35 5.05 7.39
CA HIS A 89 7.34 6.33 8.08
C HIS A 89 7.95 6.22 9.47
N LYS A 90 7.50 5.25 10.28
CA LYS A 90 8.01 5.12 11.63
C LYS A 90 9.50 4.78 11.66
N THR A 91 9.95 4.01 10.67
CA THR A 91 11.37 3.66 10.50
C THR A 91 12.19 4.87 10.09
N LEU A 92 11.68 5.73 9.18
CA LEU A 92 12.33 7.00 8.83
C LEU A 92 12.54 7.87 10.08
N GLU A 93 11.53 8.02 10.94
CA GLU A 93 11.66 8.78 12.18
C GLU A 93 12.77 8.24 13.09
N LEU A 94 12.80 6.92 13.34
CA LEU A 94 13.82 6.32 14.21
C LEU A 94 15.23 6.40 13.62
N VAL A 95 15.36 6.19 12.31
CA VAL A 95 16.64 6.35 11.62
C VAL A 95 17.10 7.81 11.67
N ALA A 96 16.19 8.78 11.53
CA ALA A 96 16.51 10.20 11.71
C ALA A 96 17.03 10.48 13.12
N ASP A 97 16.33 9.97 14.13
CA ASP A 97 16.70 10.15 15.54
C ASP A 97 18.08 9.53 15.83
N ARG A 98 18.39 8.33 15.29
CA ARG A 98 19.74 7.73 15.39
C ARG A 98 20.78 8.58 14.69
N LEU A 99 20.48 9.03 13.47
CA LEU A 99 21.40 9.78 12.64
C LEU A 99 21.74 11.14 13.27
N MET A 100 20.78 11.81 13.90
CA MET A 100 21.03 13.05 14.65
C MET A 100 21.98 12.83 15.82
N VAL A 101 21.78 11.77 16.59
CA VAL A 101 22.66 11.46 17.73
C VAL A 101 24.06 11.12 17.20
N ALA A 102 24.16 10.42 16.08
CA ALA A 102 25.43 10.17 15.42
C ALA A 102 26.11 11.46 14.93
N CYS A 103 25.34 12.51 14.60
CA CYS A 103 25.90 13.81 14.23
C CYS A 103 26.37 14.65 15.42
N ASP A 104 25.96 14.33 16.66
CA ASP A 104 26.31 15.07 17.89
C ASP A 104 27.24 14.24 18.78
N PRO A 105 28.57 14.27 18.55
CA PRO A 105 29.54 13.49 19.33
C PRO A 105 29.67 13.96 20.78
N SER A 106 29.22 15.18 21.10
CA SER A 106 29.21 15.76 22.45
C SER A 106 28.11 15.20 23.35
N ASN A 107 27.16 14.46 22.79
CA ASN A 107 26.02 13.95 23.54
C ASN A 107 26.43 12.74 24.39
N GLU A 108 26.58 12.93 25.71
CA GLU A 108 26.82 11.83 26.68
C GLU A 108 25.75 10.71 26.61
N ALA A 109 24.61 10.98 25.96
CA ALA A 109 23.58 10.00 25.65
C ALA A 109 24.00 8.92 24.63
N SER A 110 25.26 8.86 24.20
CA SER A 110 25.82 7.75 23.42
C SER A 110 25.53 6.36 24.03
N HIS A 111 25.39 6.27 25.36
CA HIS A 111 24.99 5.02 26.03
C HIS A 111 23.52 4.62 25.79
N GLY A 112 22.65 5.57 25.43
CA GLY A 112 21.25 5.30 25.03
C GLY A 112 21.10 4.75 23.61
N MET A 113 22.21 4.61 22.86
CA MET A 113 22.17 4.17 21.47
C MET A 113 21.89 2.69 21.29
N ALA A 114 22.35 1.83 22.20
CA ALA A 114 22.05 0.39 22.14
C ALA A 114 20.53 0.11 22.13
N LEU A 115 19.76 0.87 22.93
CA LEU A 115 18.29 0.75 22.96
C LEU A 115 17.63 1.29 21.69
N ARG A 116 18.17 2.39 21.12
CA ARG A 116 17.66 2.97 19.86
C ARG A 116 18.02 2.10 18.66
N GLU A 117 19.18 1.47 18.70
CA GLU A 117 19.65 0.52 17.71
C GLU A 117 18.74 -0.69 17.64
N HIS A 118 18.46 -1.35 18.76
CA HIS A 118 17.64 -2.55 18.76
C HIS A 118 16.26 -2.30 18.14
N ARG A 119 15.58 -1.23 18.56
CA ARG A 119 14.28 -0.84 18.02
C ARG A 119 14.33 -0.50 16.53
N THR A 120 15.39 0.18 16.08
CA THR A 120 15.54 0.54 14.66
C THR A 120 15.80 -0.70 13.81
N ASN A 121 16.62 -1.63 14.31
CA ASN A 121 16.90 -2.91 13.65
C ASN A 121 15.62 -3.76 13.55
N GLU A 122 14.80 -3.81 14.59
CA GLU A 122 13.50 -4.50 14.56
C GLU A 122 12.56 -3.94 13.49
N LEU A 123 12.42 -2.62 13.39
CA LEU A 123 11.55 -2.02 12.36
C LEU A 123 12.10 -2.19 10.95
N ILE A 124 13.42 -2.13 10.76
CA ILE A 124 14.05 -2.41 9.46
C ILE A 124 13.85 -3.86 9.06
N GLU A 125 13.96 -4.80 10.01
CA GLU A 125 13.68 -6.20 9.74
C GLU A 125 12.20 -6.43 9.44
N ALA A 126 11.29 -5.77 10.16
CA ALA A 126 9.87 -5.79 9.83
C ALA A 126 9.59 -5.25 8.42
N LEU A 127 10.28 -4.18 7.98
CA LEU A 127 10.19 -3.69 6.59
C LEU A 127 10.68 -4.72 5.56
N ARG A 128 11.67 -5.55 5.90
CA ARG A 128 12.17 -6.62 5.02
C ARG A 128 11.17 -7.77 4.90
N GLN A 129 10.45 -8.06 5.97
CA GLN A 129 9.44 -9.13 6.01
C GLN A 129 8.17 -8.80 5.23
N ILE A 130 7.91 -7.52 4.94
CA ILE A 130 6.81 -7.14 4.06
C ILE A 130 7.05 -7.72 2.66
N SER A 131 6.14 -8.60 2.27
CA SER A 131 6.10 -9.21 0.95
C SER A 131 5.73 -8.17 -0.10
N VAL A 132 6.69 -7.86 -0.96
CA VAL A 132 6.51 -6.86 -2.03
C VAL A 132 5.50 -7.32 -3.07
N GLY A 133 5.26 -8.63 -3.20
CA GLY A 133 4.25 -9.19 -4.12
C GLY A 133 2.80 -8.91 -3.71
N ASP A 134 2.59 -8.62 -2.43
CA ASP A 134 1.26 -8.32 -1.88
C ASP A 134 0.92 -6.83 -1.99
N LEU A 135 1.92 -5.99 -2.28
CA LEU A 135 1.72 -4.56 -2.50
C LEU A 135 1.12 -4.28 -3.90
N PRO A 136 0.35 -3.19 -4.04
CA PRO A 136 -0.03 -2.65 -5.34
C PRO A 136 1.22 -2.38 -6.22
N PRO A 137 1.19 -2.73 -7.52
CA PRO A 137 2.34 -2.59 -8.42
C PRO A 137 2.95 -1.18 -8.43
N GLU A 138 2.13 -0.16 -8.26
CA GLU A 138 2.52 1.25 -8.26
C GLU A 138 3.39 1.63 -7.04
N ILE A 139 3.28 0.87 -5.95
CA ILE A 139 3.97 1.10 -4.68
C ILE A 139 5.26 0.28 -4.59
N VAL A 140 5.35 -0.84 -5.30
CA VAL A 140 6.47 -1.80 -5.23
C VAL A 140 7.84 -1.14 -5.38
N VAL A 141 8.02 -0.35 -6.44
CA VAL A 141 9.30 0.31 -6.74
C VAL A 141 9.67 1.35 -5.68
N PRO A 142 8.84 2.38 -5.40
CA PRO A 142 9.18 3.38 -4.39
C PRO A 142 9.36 2.79 -2.99
N PHE A 143 8.51 1.84 -2.58
CA PHE A 143 8.65 1.16 -1.29
C PHE A 143 9.98 0.38 -1.20
N SER A 144 10.36 -0.33 -2.25
CA SER A 144 11.64 -1.07 -2.29
C SER A 144 12.84 -0.12 -2.19
N SER A 145 12.76 1.05 -2.84
CA SER A 145 13.80 2.09 -2.74
C SER A 145 13.92 2.62 -1.31
N ILE A 146 12.80 2.99 -0.67
CA ILE A 146 12.77 3.46 0.72
C ILE A 146 13.39 2.42 1.65
N ARG A 147 12.97 1.15 1.52
CA ARG A 147 13.49 0.04 2.33
C ARG A 147 15.01 -0.14 2.16
N SER A 148 15.50 -0.10 0.92
CA SER A 148 16.93 -0.23 0.64
C SER A 148 17.74 0.93 1.21
N ASN A 149 17.24 2.16 1.05
CA ASN A 149 17.90 3.36 1.56
C ASN A 149 17.93 3.36 3.11
N LEU A 150 16.82 3.02 3.77
CA LEU A 150 16.76 2.92 5.24
C LEU A 150 17.73 1.88 5.80
N HIS A 151 17.81 0.71 5.16
CA HIS A 151 18.79 -0.31 5.54
C HIS A 151 20.23 0.20 5.38
N ALA A 152 20.54 0.86 4.25
CA ALA A 152 21.87 1.40 3.99
C ALA A 152 22.28 2.50 4.98
N VAL A 153 21.35 3.38 5.37
CA VAL A 153 21.61 4.40 6.39
C VAL A 153 21.88 3.74 7.74
N ASN A 154 21.04 2.78 8.13
CA ASN A 154 21.19 2.08 9.41
C ASN A 154 22.50 1.31 9.51
N ALA A 155 22.88 0.58 8.45
CA ALA A 155 24.15 -0.14 8.39
C ALA A 155 25.35 0.81 8.59
N ARG A 156 25.33 1.98 7.95
CA ARG A 156 26.40 2.98 8.10
C ARG A 156 26.48 3.58 9.49
N ILE A 157 25.33 3.82 10.12
CA ILE A 157 25.27 4.30 11.50
C ILE A 157 25.89 3.24 12.43
N THR A 158 25.49 1.97 12.30
CA THR A 158 26.06 0.87 13.09
C THR A 158 27.56 0.69 12.83
N GLU A 159 28.03 0.73 11.58
CA GLU A 159 29.46 0.67 11.26
C GLU A 159 30.28 1.78 11.93
N ILE A 160 29.74 2.99 12.02
CA ILE A 160 30.40 4.10 12.73
C ILE A 160 30.53 3.77 14.21
N TYR A 161 29.46 3.29 14.85
CA TYR A 161 29.50 2.92 16.27
C TYR A 161 30.49 1.80 16.55
N GLU A 162 30.43 0.71 15.78
CA GLU A 162 31.35 -0.41 15.95
C GLU A 162 32.81 0.04 15.77
N SER A 163 33.06 0.95 14.82
CA SER A 163 34.40 1.52 14.61
C SER A 163 34.85 2.44 15.76
N GLU A 164 33.92 3.20 16.36
CA GLU A 164 34.18 4.06 17.52
C GLU A 164 34.47 3.23 18.78
N GLU A 165 33.77 2.12 18.99
CA GLU A 165 33.94 1.23 20.14
C GLU A 165 35.23 0.40 20.08
N ALA A 166 35.60 -0.10 18.90
CA ALA A 166 36.73 -1.00 18.74
C ALA A 166 38.10 -0.28 18.81
N ASP A 167 38.36 0.61 17.84
CA ASP A 167 39.69 1.18 17.61
C ASP A 167 39.68 2.72 17.56
N GLY A 168 38.50 3.32 17.64
CA GLY A 168 38.28 4.73 17.30
C GLY A 168 38.32 4.94 15.79
N ILE A 169 37.47 5.85 15.30
CA ILE A 169 37.45 6.24 13.89
C ILE A 169 38.07 7.64 13.73
N PRO A 170 38.96 7.87 12.74
CA PRO A 170 39.42 9.22 12.44
C PRO A 170 38.24 10.14 12.12
N GLU A 171 38.24 11.36 12.66
CA GLU A 171 37.15 12.32 12.56
C GLU A 171 36.75 12.61 11.10
N GLU A 172 37.72 12.74 10.20
CA GLU A 172 37.48 12.94 8.78
C GLU A 172 36.68 11.78 8.16
N ARG A 173 37.09 10.53 8.43
CA ARG A 173 36.42 9.33 7.93
C ARG A 173 35.00 9.20 8.51
N ARG A 174 34.83 9.53 9.79
CA ARG A 174 33.53 9.61 10.47
C ARG A 174 32.60 10.59 9.75
N ARG A 175 33.10 11.81 9.51
CA ARG A 175 32.35 12.89 8.84
C ARG A 175 31.94 12.50 7.43
N LEU A 176 32.83 11.88 6.66
CA LEU A 176 32.52 11.39 5.30
C LEU A 176 31.43 10.31 5.32
N ARG A 177 31.51 9.35 6.25
CA ARG A 177 30.49 8.28 6.38
C ARG A 177 29.13 8.84 6.80
N LEU A 178 29.10 9.75 7.78
CA LEU A 178 27.87 10.44 8.20
C LEU A 178 27.28 11.27 7.06
N GLY A 179 28.10 12.07 6.38
CA GLY A 179 27.69 12.87 5.22
C GLY A 179 27.05 12.01 4.14
N SER A 180 27.67 10.88 3.80
CA SER A 180 27.10 9.93 2.85
C SER A 180 25.80 9.30 3.36
N GLY A 181 25.69 8.97 4.66
CA GLY A 181 24.46 8.50 5.29
C GLY A 181 23.31 9.52 5.19
N LEU A 182 23.59 10.80 5.45
CA LEU A 182 22.62 11.90 5.34
C LEU A 182 22.10 12.05 3.90
N ILE A 183 22.96 11.88 2.90
CA ILE A 183 22.54 11.91 1.49
C ILE A 183 21.55 10.78 1.19
N ILE A 184 21.87 9.54 1.57
CA ILE A 184 20.98 8.39 1.35
C ILE A 184 19.66 8.58 2.11
N TYR A 185 19.72 9.08 3.35
CA TYR A 185 18.52 9.40 4.13
C TYR A 185 17.65 10.44 3.41
N SER A 186 18.25 11.47 2.82
CA SER A 186 17.50 12.49 2.07
C SER A 186 16.82 11.91 0.81
N HIS A 187 17.41 10.89 0.19
CA HIS A 187 16.77 10.16 -0.92
C HIS A 187 15.59 9.33 -0.40
N ALA A 188 15.74 8.62 0.72
CA ALA A 188 14.63 7.88 1.34
C ALA A 188 13.44 8.78 1.68
N VAL A 189 13.70 9.98 2.22
CA VAL A 189 12.66 10.98 2.52
C VAL A 189 11.97 11.47 1.25
N ARG A 190 12.73 11.71 0.17
CA ARG A 190 12.15 12.10 -1.12
C ARG A 190 11.28 10.99 -1.71
N ASP A 191 11.79 9.76 -1.77
CA ASP A 191 11.04 8.60 -2.28
C ASP A 191 9.75 8.38 -1.48
N TYR A 192 9.80 8.60 -0.16
CA TYR A 192 8.62 8.54 0.71
C TYR A 192 7.62 9.66 0.40
N ALA A 193 8.07 10.90 0.20
CA ALA A 193 7.20 12.01 -0.18
C ALA A 193 6.52 11.77 -1.54
N ASP A 194 7.29 11.27 -2.52
CA ASP A 194 6.78 10.91 -3.84
C ASP A 194 5.74 9.77 -3.75
N LEU A 195 5.99 8.77 -2.89
CA LEU A 195 5.03 7.71 -2.59
C LEU A 195 3.74 8.25 -1.97
N CYS A 196 3.83 9.12 -0.96
CA CYS A 196 2.66 9.77 -0.37
C CYS A 196 1.85 10.58 -1.40
N SER A 197 2.54 11.28 -2.31
CA SER A 197 1.91 12.01 -3.40
C SER A 197 1.16 11.08 -4.36
N LEU A 198 1.80 9.98 -4.77
CA LEU A 198 1.20 8.97 -5.64
C LEU A 198 -0.08 8.39 -5.02
N LEU A 199 -0.03 8.03 -3.74
CA LEU A 199 -1.17 7.47 -3.02
C LEU A 199 -2.33 8.45 -2.90
N ARG A 200 -2.04 9.73 -2.66
CA ARG A 200 -3.05 10.78 -2.61
C ARG A 200 -3.79 10.93 -3.94
N THR A 201 -3.09 10.73 -5.06
CA THR A 201 -3.71 10.81 -6.39
C THR A 201 -4.50 9.56 -6.79
N GLN A 202 -4.15 8.39 -6.27
CA GLN A 202 -4.69 7.11 -6.76
C GLN A 202 -5.63 6.37 -5.79
N ILE A 203 -5.47 6.50 -4.46
CA ILE A 203 -6.09 5.60 -3.46
C ILE A 203 -7.10 6.33 -2.54
N ASP A 204 -7.81 7.33 -3.04
CA ASP A 204 -8.90 8.04 -2.32
C ASP A 204 -8.45 8.89 -1.10
N THR A 205 -9.27 9.88 -0.73
CA THR A 205 -9.00 10.92 0.29
C THR A 205 -8.66 10.43 1.70
N ALA A 206 -8.83 9.14 2.01
CA ALA A 206 -8.51 8.56 3.32
C ALA A 206 -6.99 8.62 3.65
N PHE A 207 -6.13 8.78 2.64
CA PHE A 207 -4.68 8.98 2.83
C PHE A 207 -4.28 10.42 3.18
N ALA A 208 -5.21 11.38 3.15
CA ALA A 208 -4.90 12.79 3.40
C ALA A 208 -4.40 13.08 4.83
N ALA A 209 -4.45 12.12 5.75
CA ALA A 209 -3.92 12.29 7.11
C ALA A 209 -2.39 12.21 7.23
N PHE A 210 -1.68 11.70 6.21
CA PHE A 210 -0.21 11.71 6.17
C PHE A 210 0.31 13.06 5.65
N HIS A 211 -0.07 14.15 6.32
CA HIS A 211 0.34 15.50 5.92
C HIS A 211 1.76 15.85 6.38
N GLU A 212 2.45 16.60 5.50
CA GLU A 212 3.72 17.31 5.64
C GLU A 212 4.29 17.31 7.06
N GLN A 213 5.38 16.57 7.25
CA GLN A 213 6.05 16.53 8.54
C GLN A 213 7.21 17.54 8.58
N PRO A 214 7.03 18.71 9.21
CA PRO A 214 8.11 19.67 9.39
C PRO A 214 9.34 19.07 10.09
N ARG A 215 9.17 17.98 10.86
CA ARG A 215 10.28 17.25 11.47
C ARG A 215 11.21 16.61 10.45
N LEU A 216 10.71 15.87 9.46
CA LEU A 216 11.56 15.24 8.44
C LEU A 216 12.29 16.28 7.59
N THR A 217 11.62 17.37 7.23
CA THR A 217 12.22 18.48 6.48
C THR A 217 13.26 19.24 7.32
N ALA A 218 12.96 19.48 8.60
CA ALA A 218 13.92 20.07 9.54
C ALA A 218 15.15 19.16 9.72
N TYR A 219 14.96 17.83 9.77
CA TYR A 219 16.05 16.87 9.86
C TYR A 219 16.97 16.93 8.63
N VAL A 220 16.41 16.98 7.42
CA VAL A 220 17.23 17.12 6.20
C VAL A 220 17.96 18.47 6.16
N ALA A 221 17.34 19.55 6.65
CA ALA A 221 17.97 20.86 6.72
C ALA A 221 19.11 20.90 7.76
N MET A 222 18.89 20.39 8.96
CA MET A 222 19.91 20.29 10.02
C MET A 222 21.08 19.40 9.59
N ALA A 223 20.78 18.26 8.98
CA ALA A 223 21.75 17.34 8.39
C ALA A 223 22.67 18.03 7.37
N ARG A 224 22.09 18.78 6.43
CA ARG A 224 22.86 19.51 5.41
C ARG A 224 23.72 20.61 6.02
N ALA A 225 23.18 21.35 6.99
CA ALA A 225 23.93 22.37 7.71
C ALA A 225 25.16 21.77 8.41
N ALA A 226 24.98 20.67 9.15
CA ALA A 226 26.08 19.97 9.83
C ALA A 226 27.14 19.44 8.86
N ALA A 227 26.74 18.97 7.67
CA ALA A 227 27.67 18.52 6.64
C ALA A 227 28.47 19.69 6.02
N SER A 228 27.84 20.85 5.79
CA SER A 228 28.53 22.02 5.22
C SER A 228 29.55 22.64 6.16
N THR A 229 29.28 22.72 7.47
CA THR A 229 30.22 23.30 8.45
C THR A 229 31.52 22.50 8.57
N GLY A 230 31.49 21.20 8.22
CA GLY A 230 32.68 20.38 8.17
C GLY A 230 33.58 20.69 6.97
N GLN A 231 33.00 21.05 5.83
CA GLN A 231 33.75 21.18 4.58
C GLN A 231 34.66 22.42 4.57
N ASP A 232 34.23 23.50 5.21
CA ASP A 232 35.02 24.73 5.35
C ASP A 232 36.23 24.56 6.32
N ALA A 233 36.15 23.64 7.28
CA ALA A 233 37.21 23.38 8.24
C ALA A 233 38.36 22.49 7.72
N SER A 234 38.22 21.91 6.51
CA SER A 234 39.28 21.12 5.87
C SER A 234 40.07 21.87 4.78
N ASP A 235 39.64 23.09 4.45
CA ASP A 235 40.29 23.95 3.45
C ASP A 235 41.20 25.03 4.09
N GLU A 236 41.30 25.05 5.43
CA GLU A 236 42.28 25.82 6.23
C GLU A 236 43.45 24.94 6.69
#